data_AF-A0A6M1U613-F1
#
_entry.id   AF-A0A6M1U613-F1
#
_cell.length_a   1.000
_cell.length_b   1.000
_cell.length_c   1.000
_cell.angle_alpha   90.00
_cell.angle_beta   90.00
_cell.angle_gamma   90.00
#
_symmetry.space_group_name_H-M   'P 1'
#
loop_
_entity.id
_entity.type
_entity.pdbx_description
1 polymer ?
#
loop_
_entity_poly.entity_id
_entity_poly.type
_entity_poly.pdbx_seq_one_letter_code
_entity_poly.pdbx_strand_id
1 'polypeptide(L)'
;MFGFGKKAKKLEGTDFLLIKTDEARNRTFYLVAFPSIVSNDVVSMLKKLERSSFNKPEFLGEIGGFRILTHIEGATGFDIIDEADMEGHPVQIQDFANILLRRLEALEESGKFEDSEDLAFIMGELTMLRDGSFVPQT
;
A
#
# COMPACT_ATOMS: atom_id res chain seq x y z
N MET A 1 -19.72 22.05 21.57
CA MET A 1 -19.00 22.19 20.29
C MET A 1 -18.01 21.04 20.16
N PHE A 2 -18.34 20.00 19.40
CA PHE A 2 -17.52 18.80 19.21
C PHE A 2 -17.26 18.61 17.71
N GLY A 3 -16.00 18.39 17.31
CA GLY A 3 -15.70 17.55 16.15
C GLY A 3 -15.14 18.17 14.86
N PHE A 4 -15.15 19.49 14.64
CA PHE A 4 -14.71 20.03 13.34
C PHE A 4 -13.17 20.01 13.14
N GLY A 5 -12.38 20.19 14.20
CA GLY A 5 -10.91 20.22 14.09
C GLY A 5 -10.26 18.88 13.76
N LYS A 6 -10.85 17.74 14.15
CA LYS A 6 -10.31 16.40 13.86
C LYS A 6 -10.55 15.97 12.41
N LYS A 7 -11.69 16.37 11.82
CA LYS A 7 -11.99 16.06 10.41
C LYS A 7 -11.16 16.89 9.44
N ALA A 8 -10.93 18.18 9.74
CA ALA A 8 -10.10 19.04 8.91
C ALA A 8 -8.62 18.57 8.87
N LYS A 9 -8.05 18.19 10.02
CA LYS A 9 -6.67 17.66 10.10
C LYS A 9 -6.48 16.33 9.36
N LYS A 10 -7.54 15.52 9.21
CA LYS A 10 -7.48 14.25 8.45
C LYS A 10 -7.51 14.47 6.93
N LEU A 11 -7.86 15.66 6.44
CA LEU A 11 -7.85 15.92 4.98
C LEU A 11 -6.49 16.40 4.46
N GLU A 12 -5.66 17.00 5.33
CA GLU A 12 -4.33 17.54 4.98
C GLU A 12 -3.16 16.68 5.52
N GLY A 13 -3.46 15.60 6.25
CA GLY A 13 -2.46 14.74 6.85
C GLY A 13 -1.84 13.72 5.88
N THR A 14 -0.77 13.08 6.33
CA THR A 14 -0.21 11.87 5.72
C THR A 14 -0.45 10.70 6.65
N ASP A 15 -0.96 9.61 6.09
CA ASP A 15 -1.10 8.33 6.76
C ASP A 15 0.09 7.43 6.40
N PHE A 16 0.47 6.54 7.33
CA PHE A 16 1.54 5.58 7.12
C PHE A 16 1.07 4.17 7.44
N LEU A 17 1.47 3.20 6.61
CA LEU A 17 1.36 1.77 6.91
C LEU A 17 2.73 1.18 7.16
N LEU A 18 2.87 0.49 8.29
CA LEU A 18 4.00 -0.38 8.55
C LEU A 18 3.63 -1.79 8.09
N ILE A 19 4.30 -2.23 7.02
CA ILE A 19 4.07 -3.52 6.39
C ILE A 19 5.28 -4.41 6.63
N LYS A 20 5.07 -5.62 7.12
CA LYS A 20 6.11 -6.65 7.28
C LYS A 20 5.97 -7.68 6.17
N THR A 21 7.06 -8.17 5.61
CA THR A 21 7.06 -9.26 4.62
C THR A 21 7.66 -10.54 5.21
N ASP A 22 7.30 -11.70 4.66
CA ASP A 22 7.74 -13.00 5.18
C ASP A 22 9.19 -13.34 4.73
N GLU A 23 9.60 -12.96 3.52
CA GLU A 23 10.88 -13.34 2.91
C GLU A 23 11.79 -12.15 2.52
N ALA A 24 11.82 -11.09 3.31
CA ALA A 24 12.72 -9.98 3.02
C ALA A 24 14.20 -10.32 3.30
N ARG A 25 14.98 -10.57 2.24
CA ARG A 25 16.45 -10.66 2.32
C ARG A 25 17.11 -9.30 2.59
N ASN A 26 16.50 -8.21 2.12
CA ASN A 26 17.08 -6.87 2.15
C ASN A 26 16.28 -5.83 2.97
N ARG A 27 14.96 -5.98 3.13
CA ARG A 27 14.12 -4.97 3.81
C ARG A 27 12.95 -5.59 4.58
N THR A 28 13.12 -5.82 5.88
CA THR A 28 12.15 -6.54 6.73
C THR A 28 10.80 -5.82 6.84
N PHE A 29 10.80 -4.50 6.64
CA PHE A 29 9.62 -3.66 6.73
C PHE A 29 9.55 -2.65 5.59
N TYR A 30 8.33 -2.36 5.15
CA TYR A 30 8.00 -1.22 4.32
C TYR A 30 7.22 -0.23 5.18
N LEU A 31 7.67 1.02 5.19
CA LEU A 31 6.87 2.14 5.67
C LEU A 31 6.28 2.82 4.43
N VAL A 32 4.97 2.68 4.24
CA VAL A 32 4.26 3.20 3.05
C VAL A 32 3.48 4.44 3.43
N ALA A 33 3.71 5.55 2.74
CA ALA A 33 3.04 6.84 2.97
C ALA A 33 1.97 7.13 1.92
N PHE A 34 0.86 7.73 2.34
CA PHE A 34 -0.20 8.20 1.46
C PHE A 34 -0.97 9.37 2.06
N PRO A 35 -1.61 10.21 1.22
CA PRO A 35 -2.51 11.26 1.69
C PRO A 35 -3.65 10.67 2.53
N SER A 36 -3.94 11.27 3.69
CA SER A 36 -5.02 10.81 4.57
C SER A 36 -6.40 10.84 3.91
N ILE A 37 -6.61 11.65 2.86
CA ILE A 37 -7.86 11.71 2.08
C ILE A 37 -8.21 10.40 1.36
N VAL A 38 -7.21 9.60 0.97
CA VAL A 38 -7.41 8.28 0.31
C VAL A 38 -7.21 7.10 1.26
N SER A 39 -7.14 7.37 2.57
CA SER A 39 -6.73 6.39 3.57
C SER A 39 -7.62 5.15 3.62
N ASN A 40 -8.94 5.33 3.62
CA ASN A 40 -9.88 4.21 3.70
C ASN A 40 -9.71 3.27 2.51
N ASP A 41 -9.51 3.82 1.32
CA ASP A 41 -9.43 3.05 0.09
C ASP A 41 -8.10 2.29 0.00
N VAL A 42 -6.98 2.96 0.30
CA VAL A 42 -5.65 2.34 0.36
C VAL A 42 -5.64 1.18 1.36
N VAL A 43 -6.17 1.42 2.57
CA VAL A 43 -6.20 0.40 3.63
C VAL A 43 -7.14 -0.75 3.27
N SER A 44 -8.30 -0.46 2.67
CA SER A 44 -9.26 -1.48 2.24
C SER A 44 -8.66 -2.39 1.17
N MET A 45 -8.09 -1.80 0.11
CA MET A 45 -7.46 -2.54 -0.99
C MET A 45 -6.29 -3.39 -0.47
N LEU A 46 -5.36 -2.79 0.29
CA LEU A 46 -4.20 -3.53 0.79
C LEU A 46 -4.60 -4.66 1.74
N LYS A 47 -5.66 -4.49 2.54
CA LYS A 47 -6.23 -5.58 3.35
C LYS A 47 -6.90 -6.66 2.50
N LYS A 48 -7.53 -6.29 1.37
CA LYS A 48 -8.08 -7.27 0.42
C LYS A 48 -6.95 -8.10 -0.20
N LEU A 49 -5.88 -7.45 -0.66
CA LEU A 49 -4.71 -8.13 -1.19
C LEU A 49 -4.02 -8.98 -0.12
N GLU A 50 -3.81 -8.47 1.11
CA GLU A 50 -3.20 -9.19 2.24
C GLU A 50 -3.89 -10.54 2.50
N ARG A 51 -5.23 -10.58 2.39
CA ARG A 51 -6.06 -11.77 2.63
C ARG A 51 -6.25 -12.65 1.39
N SER A 52 -5.84 -12.19 0.22
CA SER A 52 -6.04 -12.91 -1.04
C SER A 52 -5.07 -14.08 -1.19
N SER A 53 -5.41 -15.00 -2.10
CA SER A 53 -4.51 -16.08 -2.53
C SER A 53 -3.27 -15.57 -3.27
N PHE A 54 -3.28 -14.31 -3.72
CA PHE A 54 -2.18 -13.67 -4.45
C PHE A 54 -1.06 -13.21 -3.51
N ASN A 55 -1.32 -13.05 -2.21
CA ASN A 55 -0.31 -12.62 -1.24
C ASN A 55 0.64 -13.76 -0.85
N LYS A 56 1.49 -14.16 -1.80
CA LYS A 56 2.49 -15.20 -1.60
C LYS A 56 3.81 -14.84 -2.26
N PRO A 57 4.96 -15.30 -1.74
CA PRO A 57 6.25 -15.04 -2.36
C PRO A 57 6.35 -15.51 -3.81
N GLU A 58 5.65 -16.60 -4.16
CA GLU A 58 5.57 -17.14 -5.53
C GLU A 58 4.97 -16.16 -6.55
N PHE A 59 4.21 -15.17 -6.10
CA PHE A 59 3.51 -14.22 -6.97
C PHE A 59 4.03 -12.79 -6.79
N LEU A 60 4.22 -12.34 -5.55
CA LEU A 60 4.63 -10.97 -5.24
C LEU A 60 6.14 -10.82 -4.97
N GLY A 61 6.92 -11.90 -5.10
CA GLY A 61 8.35 -11.90 -4.80
C GLY A 61 8.63 -11.57 -3.33
N GLU A 62 9.61 -10.72 -3.07
CA GLU A 62 10.05 -10.35 -1.70
C GLU A 62 8.96 -9.65 -0.86
N ILE A 63 7.89 -9.15 -1.50
CA ILE A 63 6.73 -8.54 -0.82
C ILE A 63 5.68 -9.60 -0.47
N GLY A 64 5.71 -10.77 -1.08
CA GLY A 64 4.72 -11.81 -0.84
C GLY A 64 4.69 -12.29 0.61
N GLY A 65 3.50 -12.68 1.06
CA GLY A 65 3.24 -13.01 2.47
C GLY A 65 3.20 -11.78 3.38
N PHE A 66 3.04 -10.57 2.83
CA PHE A 66 3.06 -9.37 3.66
C PHE A 66 1.88 -9.32 4.63
N ARG A 67 2.09 -8.60 5.74
CA ARG A 67 1.06 -8.25 6.72
C ARG A 67 1.13 -6.78 7.08
N ILE A 68 -0.03 -6.16 7.23
CA ILE A 68 -0.13 -4.79 7.73
C ILE A 68 -0.07 -4.84 9.26
N LEU A 69 1.01 -4.33 9.84
CA LEU A 69 1.22 -4.35 11.29
C LEU A 69 0.55 -3.17 11.99
N THR A 70 0.62 -2.00 11.39
CA THR A 70 0.13 -0.75 12.00
C THR A 70 -0.24 0.26 10.93
N HIS A 71 -1.27 1.03 11.23
CA HIS A 71 -1.72 2.19 10.47
C HIS A 71 -1.62 3.42 11.36
N ILE A 72 -0.81 4.38 10.97
CA ILE A 72 -0.63 5.67 11.64
C ILE A 72 -1.45 6.70 10.85
N GLU A 73 -2.42 7.32 11.50
CA GLU A 73 -3.37 8.25 10.86
C GLU A 73 -3.02 9.71 11.12
N GLY A 74 -3.11 10.54 10.07
CA GLY A 74 -3.13 12.00 10.15
C GLY A 74 -1.84 12.60 10.71
N ALA A 75 -0.69 12.01 10.40
CA ALA A 75 0.59 12.59 10.76
C ALA A 75 0.83 13.88 9.96
N THR A 76 1.42 14.87 10.63
CA THR A 76 1.67 16.22 10.08
C THR A 76 3.10 16.40 9.58
N GLY A 77 3.93 15.37 9.76
CA GLY A 77 5.33 15.31 9.37
C GLY A 77 5.94 14.00 9.86
N PHE A 78 7.15 13.73 9.42
CA PHE A 78 7.96 12.59 9.86
C PHE A 78 9.43 13.00 9.82
N ASP A 79 10.22 12.43 10.73
CA ASP A 79 11.67 12.54 10.74
C ASP A 79 12.27 11.14 10.56
N ILE A 80 13.36 11.03 9.82
CA ILE A 80 14.02 9.76 9.55
C ILE A 80 15.35 9.74 10.26
N ILE A 81 15.46 8.74 11.14
CA ILE A 81 16.65 8.49 11.94
C ILE A 81 17.20 7.16 11.45
N ASP A 82 17.91 7.23 10.32
CA ASP A 82 18.65 6.11 9.75
C ASP A 82 20.11 6.55 9.60
N GLU A 83 20.99 5.94 10.38
CA GLU A 83 22.43 6.25 10.38
C GLU A 83 23.14 5.74 9.13
N ALA A 84 22.55 4.80 8.41
CA ALA A 84 23.09 4.24 7.17
C ALA A 84 22.54 4.95 5.92
N ASP A 85 21.33 5.49 5.99
CA ASP A 85 20.68 6.23 4.90
C ASP A 85 19.93 7.48 5.40
N MET A 86 20.65 8.59 5.51
CA MET A 86 20.10 9.86 5.98
C MET A 86 19.09 10.51 5.02
N GLU A 87 18.98 10.02 3.77
CA GLU A 87 17.98 10.46 2.77
C GLU A 87 16.85 9.43 2.61
N GLY A 88 16.84 8.42 3.49
CA GLY A 88 15.76 7.45 3.58
C GLY A 88 14.42 8.17 3.65
N HIS A 89 13.42 7.64 2.95
CA HIS A 89 12.07 8.18 2.92
C HIS A 89 11.07 7.02 2.88
N PRO A 90 9.84 7.22 3.41
CA PRO A 90 8.78 6.25 3.31
C PRO A 90 8.45 6.04 1.83
N VAL A 91 8.16 4.80 1.46
CA VAL A 91 7.76 4.46 0.10
C VAL A 91 6.41 5.12 -0.17
N GLN A 92 6.30 5.90 -1.25
CA GLN A 92 5.02 6.49 -1.62
C GLN A 92 4.06 5.40 -2.09
N ILE A 93 2.76 5.55 -1.81
CA ILE A 93 1.76 4.55 -2.19
C ILE A 93 1.74 4.27 -3.69
N GLN A 94 2.03 5.27 -4.53
CA GLN A 94 2.13 5.10 -5.99
C GLN A 94 3.25 4.13 -6.37
N ASP A 95 4.42 4.28 -5.75
CA ASP A 95 5.57 3.40 -5.98
C ASP A 95 5.29 2.00 -5.46
N PHE A 96 4.71 1.90 -4.26
CA PHE A 96 4.33 0.61 -3.69
C PHE A 96 3.29 -0.11 -4.57
N ALA A 97 2.28 0.61 -5.04
CA ALA A 97 1.27 0.10 -5.96
C ALA A 97 1.88 -0.36 -7.29
N ASN A 98 2.82 0.41 -7.86
CA ASN A 98 3.54 0.04 -9.07
C ASN A 98 4.38 -1.24 -8.89
N ILE A 99 5.03 -1.43 -7.73
CA ILE A 99 5.77 -2.67 -7.46
C ILE A 99 4.82 -3.87 -7.42
N LEU A 100 3.69 -3.74 -6.72
CA LEU A 100 2.69 -4.81 -6.65
C LEU A 100 2.08 -5.11 -8.02
N LEU A 101 1.71 -4.06 -8.77
CA LEU A 101 1.06 -4.19 -10.07
C LEU A 101 1.95 -4.94 -11.07
N ARG A 102 3.24 -4.58 -11.19
CA ARG A 102 4.18 -5.29 -12.08
C ARG A 102 4.28 -6.80 -11.78
N ARG A 103 4.13 -7.17 -10.51
CA ARG A 103 4.15 -8.58 -10.10
C ARG A 103 2.86 -9.30 -10.50
N LEU A 104 1.73 -8.64 -10.35
CA LEU A 104 0.42 -9.18 -10.73
C LEU A 104 0.23 -9.23 -12.25
N GLU A 105 0.72 -8.25 -13.01
CA GLU A 105 0.75 -8.27 -14.47
C GLU A 105 1.55 -9.48 -14.99
N ALA A 106 2.75 -9.71 -14.44
CA ALA A 106 3.55 -10.89 -14.78
C ALA A 106 2.85 -12.22 -14.39
N LEU A 107 2.02 -12.20 -13.34
CA LEU A 107 1.22 -13.35 -12.95
C LEU A 107 0.07 -13.60 -13.93
N GLU A 108 -0.64 -12.56 -14.34
CA GLU A 108 -1.70 -12.61 -15.34
C GLU A 108 -1.17 -13.17 -16.67
N GLU A 109 -0.03 -12.65 -17.15
CA GLU A 109 0.65 -13.11 -18.37
C GLU A 109 1.07 -14.59 -18.31
N SER A 110 1.25 -15.14 -17.10
CA SER A 110 1.64 -16.55 -16.92
C SER A 110 0.50 -17.55 -17.14
N GLY A 111 -0.75 -17.07 -17.27
CA GLY A 111 -1.94 -17.89 -17.47
C GLY A 111 -2.40 -18.69 -16.24
N LYS A 112 -1.71 -18.59 -15.11
CA LYS A 112 -2.04 -19.35 -13.88
C LYS A 112 -3.39 -18.97 -13.25
N PHE A 113 -3.91 -17.80 -13.58
CA PHE A 113 -5.15 -17.23 -13.05
C PHE A 113 -6.01 -16.60 -14.15
N GLU A 114 -5.99 -17.18 -15.36
CA GLU A 114 -6.95 -16.81 -16.41
C GLU A 114 -8.38 -16.79 -15.82
N ASP A 115 -9.12 -15.72 -16.10
CA ASP A 115 -10.50 -15.45 -15.64
C ASP A 115 -10.70 -15.16 -14.14
N SER A 116 -9.65 -14.80 -13.40
CA SER A 116 -9.83 -14.36 -12.01
C SER A 116 -10.38 -12.92 -11.93
N GLU A 117 -11.69 -12.80 -11.69
CA GLU A 117 -12.34 -11.51 -11.40
C GLU A 117 -11.68 -10.76 -10.23
N ASP A 118 -11.23 -11.49 -9.21
CA ASP A 118 -10.54 -10.92 -8.06
C ASP A 118 -9.18 -10.33 -8.42
N LEU A 119 -8.41 -10.99 -9.31
CA LEU A 119 -7.13 -10.49 -9.80
C LEU A 119 -7.33 -9.21 -10.60
N ALA A 120 -8.27 -9.24 -11.56
CA ALA A 120 -8.60 -8.07 -12.39
C ALA A 120 -9.06 -6.88 -11.53
N PHE A 121 -9.90 -7.13 -10.52
CA PHE A 121 -10.34 -6.11 -9.58
C PHE A 121 -9.16 -5.47 -8.82
N ILE A 122 -8.28 -6.30 -8.23
CA ILE A 122 -7.12 -5.80 -7.46
C ILE A 122 -6.17 -5.01 -8.37
N MET A 123 -5.90 -5.50 -9.57
CA MET A 123 -5.07 -4.80 -10.55
C MET A 123 -5.68 -3.46 -10.97
N GLY A 124 -7.01 -3.40 -11.12
CA GLY A 124 -7.74 -2.15 -11.37
C GLY A 124 -7.55 -1.13 -10.24
N GLU A 125 -7.73 -1.53 -8.98
CA GLU A 125 -7.54 -0.63 -7.83
C GLU A 125 -6.07 -0.15 -7.70
N LEU A 126 -5.10 -1.03 -7.91
CA LEU A 126 -3.68 -0.68 -7.91
C LEU A 126 -3.31 0.29 -9.03
N THR A 127 -3.92 0.13 -10.21
CA THR A 127 -3.73 1.04 -11.34
C THR A 127 -4.24 2.44 -11.00
N MET A 128 -5.42 2.55 -10.38
CA MET A 128 -5.95 3.84 -9.93
C MET A 128 -5.06 4.52 -8.88
N LEU A 129 -4.49 3.76 -7.95
CA LEU A 129 -3.54 4.29 -6.96
C LEU A 129 -2.25 4.78 -7.61
N ARG A 130 -1.66 3.98 -8.51
CA ARG A 130 -0.44 4.35 -9.25
C ARG A 130 -0.62 5.66 -10.01
N ASP A 131 -1.76 5.80 -10.69
CA ASP A 131 -2.04 6.95 -11.56
C ASP A 131 -2.53 8.17 -10.76
N GLY A 132 -2.73 8.04 -9.45
CA GLY A 132 -3.27 9.11 -8.59
C GLY A 132 -4.72 9.47 -8.90
N SER A 133 -5.42 8.62 -9.65
CA SER A 133 -6.80 8.82 -10.10
C SER A 133 -7.83 8.22 -9.14
N PHE A 134 -7.40 7.85 -7.93
CA PHE A 134 -8.26 7.24 -6.93
C PHE A 134 -9.39 8.19 -6.53
N VAL A 135 -10.63 7.80 -6.83
CA VAL A 135 -11.82 8.59 -6.50
C VAL A 135 -12.20 8.27 -5.05
N PRO A 136 -12.19 9.25 -4.13
CA PRO A 136 -12.67 9.03 -2.77
C PRO A 136 -14.12 8.56 -2.83
N GLN A 137 -14.44 7.41 -2.23
CA GLN A 137 -15.84 7.02 -2.07
C GLN A 137 -16.46 7.93 -1.01
N THR A 138 -17.18 8.96 -1.46
CA THR A 138 -17.96 9.89 -0.62
C THR A 138 -19.23 9.24 -0.08
#